data_AF-A0A9N8F378-F1
#
_entry.id   AF-A0A9N8F378-F1
#
_cell.length_a   1.000
_cell.length_b   1.000
_cell.length_c   1.000
_cell.angle_alpha   90.00
_cell.angle_beta   90.00
_cell.angle_gamma   90.00
#
_symmetry.space_group_name_H-M   'P 1'
#
loop_
_entity.id
_entity.type
_entity.pdbx_description
1 polymer ?
#
loop_
_entity_poly.entity_id
_entity_poly.type
_entity_poly.pdbx_seq_one_letter_code
_entity_poly.pdbx_strand_id
1 'polypeptide(L)'
;MPPSTTARRSVCFAEELNTTHQLEECTPEDQWVSQEEFEETKRRLKRKVQEWKMKGYGVLLRNTFDNPHPSVQRNIDAYAQLDDRDCARGMERSVSANLDQKVVNMKRRCIKTVLSHQRLMKKNGVVAEEELAVVSRMQSRPSVQFARRLGKADEVALRKNDPSPAYQLVEHLNRMSETQKPRPALNTAAASRGRRGGARAGRAARIA
;
A
#
# COMPACT_ATOMS: atom_id res chain seq x y z
N MET A 1 36.68 -7.31 12.04
CA MET A 1 36.10 -7.03 10.71
C MET A 1 35.73 -5.56 10.66
N PRO A 2 36.21 -4.76 9.69
CA PRO A 2 35.76 -3.37 9.56
C PRO A 2 34.36 -3.33 8.90
N PRO A 3 33.48 -2.37 9.27
CA PRO A 3 32.15 -2.26 8.68
C PRO A 3 32.20 -1.73 7.24
N SER A 4 31.35 -2.33 6.41
CA SER A 4 31.10 -2.01 5.00
C SER A 4 30.56 -0.59 4.82
N THR A 5 31.29 0.25 4.10
CA THR A 5 30.84 1.56 3.61
C THR A 5 29.94 1.37 2.39
N THR A 6 28.63 1.32 2.60
CA THR A 6 27.67 1.46 1.49
C THR A 6 27.71 2.88 0.95
N ALA A 7 28.45 3.07 -0.14
CA ALA A 7 28.48 4.32 -0.90
C ALA A 7 27.07 4.65 -1.42
N ARG A 8 26.47 5.74 -0.88
CA ARG A 8 25.23 6.31 -1.41
C ARG A 8 25.55 7.16 -2.64
N ARG A 9 24.89 6.84 -3.75
CA ARG A 9 24.87 7.68 -4.97
C ARG A 9 24.19 9.00 -4.64
N SER A 10 24.87 10.12 -4.91
CA SER A 10 24.37 11.47 -4.67
C SER A 10 23.48 11.97 -5.81
N VAL A 11 22.60 12.90 -5.44
CA VAL A 11 21.78 13.74 -6.33
C VAL A 11 22.51 15.07 -6.47
N CYS A 12 22.81 15.51 -7.69
CA CYS A 12 23.43 16.82 -7.92
C CYS A 12 22.37 17.94 -7.88
N PHE A 13 22.65 18.98 -7.10
CA PHE A 13 21.85 20.21 -6.99
C PHE A 13 22.63 21.40 -7.57
N ALA A 14 21.89 22.39 -8.06
CA ALA A 14 22.36 23.55 -8.84
C ALA A 14 23.51 24.32 -8.17
N GLU A 15 24.40 24.87 -8.99
CA GLU A 15 25.79 25.19 -8.65
C GLU A 15 26.04 26.35 -7.68
N GLU A 16 25.04 27.16 -7.31
CA GLU A 16 25.38 28.48 -6.71
C GLU A 16 24.99 28.73 -5.25
N LEU A 17 24.22 27.88 -4.56
CA LEU A 17 23.89 28.08 -3.13
C LEU A 17 23.67 26.77 -2.36
N ASN A 18 24.65 25.87 -2.36
CA ASN A 18 24.60 24.68 -1.51
C ASN A 18 25.09 25.04 -0.09
N THR A 19 24.19 25.45 0.78
CA THR A 19 24.46 25.53 2.23
C THR A 19 24.53 24.11 2.79
N THR A 20 25.72 23.60 3.06
CA THR A 20 25.89 22.32 3.77
C THR A 20 25.58 22.53 5.24
N HIS A 21 24.37 22.18 5.66
CA HIS A 21 24.04 22.10 7.08
C HIS A 21 24.70 20.84 7.67
N GLN A 22 25.72 21.03 8.50
CA GLN A 22 26.20 19.96 9.38
C GLN A 22 25.22 19.87 10.54
N LEU A 23 24.39 18.84 10.55
CA LEU A 23 23.57 18.51 11.71
C LEU A 23 24.48 17.90 12.77
N GLU A 24 24.33 18.33 14.02
CA GLU A 24 25.02 17.71 15.16
C GLU A 24 24.70 16.21 15.21
N GLU A 25 25.69 15.39 15.57
CA GLU A 25 25.49 13.96 15.73
C GLU A 25 24.45 13.70 16.82
N CYS A 26 23.32 13.12 16.42
CA CYS A 26 22.24 12.76 17.34
C CYS A 26 22.72 11.65 18.27
N THR A 27 22.80 11.97 19.57
CA THR A 27 23.22 11.01 20.59
C THR A 27 22.10 9.98 20.84
N PRO A 28 22.39 8.77 21.32
CA PRO A 28 21.35 7.80 21.70
C PRO A 28 20.33 8.37 22.69
N GLU A 29 20.73 9.31 23.54
CA GLU A 29 19.88 10.00 24.51
C GLU A 29 18.89 10.98 23.86
N ASP A 30 19.21 11.49 22.67
CA ASP A 30 18.31 12.35 21.89
C ASP A 30 17.24 11.55 21.13
N GLN A 31 17.37 10.21 21.09
CA GLN A 31 16.43 9.35 20.39
C GLN A 31 15.19 9.08 21.23
N TRP A 32 14.01 9.31 20.65
CA TRP A 32 12.74 9.03 21.31
C TRP A 32 12.49 7.54 21.53
N VAL A 33 13.12 6.69 20.70
CA VAL A 33 13.00 5.23 20.72
C VAL A 33 14.33 4.66 20.24
N SER A 34 14.86 3.67 20.96
CA SER A 34 16.07 2.98 20.53
C SER A 34 15.83 2.16 19.26
N GLN A 35 16.90 1.88 18.51
CA GLN A 35 16.82 1.04 17.31
C GLN A 35 16.26 -0.37 17.62
N GLU A 36 16.57 -0.91 18.81
CA GLU A 36 16.08 -2.22 19.25
C GLU A 36 14.57 -2.20 19.50
N GLU A 37 14.07 -1.23 20.27
CA GLU A 37 12.64 -1.03 20.53
C GLU A 37 11.85 -0.79 19.24
N PHE A 38 12.43 -0.05 18.29
CA PHE A 38 11.83 0.18 16.98
C PHE A 38 11.67 -1.13 16.20
N GLU A 39 12.72 -1.94 16.10
CA GLU A 39 12.67 -3.22 15.38
C GLU A 39 11.78 -4.24 16.10
N GLU A 40 11.73 -4.25 17.42
CA GLU A 40 10.77 -5.05 18.19
C GLU A 40 9.32 -4.62 17.91
N THR A 41 9.03 -3.33 18.00
CA THR A 41 7.69 -2.77 17.74
C THR A 41 7.22 -3.11 16.33
N LYS A 42 8.10 -2.96 15.34
CA LYS A 42 7.86 -3.34 13.95
C LYS A 42 7.60 -4.84 13.79
N ARG A 43 8.35 -5.71 14.48
CA ARG A 43 8.10 -7.18 14.48
C ARG A 43 6.75 -7.51 15.11
N ARG A 44 6.38 -6.85 16.22
CA ARG A 44 5.07 -7.01 16.88
C ARG A 44 3.93 -6.58 15.96
N LEU A 45 4.05 -5.42 15.32
CA LEU A 45 3.05 -4.92 14.36
C LEU A 45 2.87 -5.85 13.16
N LYS A 46 3.96 -6.41 12.62
CA LYS A 46 3.87 -7.40 11.52
C LYS A 46 3.05 -8.63 11.92
N ARG A 47 3.25 -9.15 13.14
CA ARG A 47 2.46 -10.29 13.66
C ARG A 47 0.98 -9.92 13.78
N LYS A 48 0.67 -8.77 14.37
CA LYS A 48 -0.70 -8.26 14.48
C LYS A 48 -1.40 -8.07 13.15
N VAL A 49 -0.71 -7.52 12.15
CA VAL A 49 -1.27 -7.40 10.79
C VAL A 49 -1.63 -8.76 10.21
N GLN A 50 -0.83 -9.80 10.44
CA GLN A 50 -1.18 -11.14 9.97
C GLN A 50 -2.39 -11.69 10.72
N GLU A 51 -2.49 -11.50 12.03
CA GLU A 51 -3.69 -11.86 12.80
C GLU A 51 -4.94 -11.18 12.23
N TRP A 52 -4.90 -9.87 12.00
CA TRP A 52 -6.03 -9.11 11.43
C TRP A 52 -6.40 -9.53 10.01
N LYS A 53 -5.42 -9.93 9.20
CA LYS A 53 -5.67 -10.54 7.89
C LYS A 53 -6.40 -11.86 8.01
N MET A 54 -5.99 -12.72 8.94
CA MET A 54 -6.65 -13.99 9.20
C MET A 54 -8.08 -13.81 9.72
N LYS A 55 -8.33 -12.75 10.51
CA LYS A 55 -9.67 -12.34 10.94
C LYS A 55 -10.51 -11.68 9.82
N GLY A 56 -9.92 -11.41 8.66
CA GLY A 56 -10.61 -10.90 7.49
C GLY A 56 -10.93 -9.40 7.53
N TYR A 57 -10.30 -8.61 8.41
CA TYR A 57 -10.60 -7.17 8.53
C TYR A 57 -10.27 -6.35 7.28
N GLY A 58 -9.43 -6.88 6.38
CA GLY A 58 -9.14 -6.27 5.09
C GLY A 58 -10.37 -6.07 4.21
N VAL A 59 -11.47 -6.82 4.43
CA VAL A 59 -12.71 -6.70 3.66
C VAL A 59 -13.39 -5.35 3.86
N LEU A 60 -13.28 -4.76 5.06
CA LEU A 60 -13.84 -3.44 5.39
C LEU A 60 -13.16 -2.31 4.60
N LEU A 61 -11.88 -2.52 4.24
CA LEU A 61 -11.08 -1.55 3.50
C LEU A 61 -11.11 -1.79 1.98
N ARG A 62 -11.96 -2.71 1.50
CA ARG A 62 -12.08 -2.98 0.07
C ARG A 62 -12.80 -1.81 -0.62
N ASN A 63 -12.24 -1.33 -1.72
CA ASN A 63 -12.82 -0.26 -2.54
C ASN A 63 -13.10 1.07 -1.79
N THR A 64 -12.38 1.35 -0.71
CA THR A 64 -12.56 2.59 0.08
C THR A 64 -11.75 3.78 -0.44
N PHE A 65 -10.74 3.53 -1.28
CA PHE A 65 -9.73 4.52 -1.68
C PHE A 65 -10.08 5.30 -2.94
N ASP A 66 -10.13 4.62 -4.09
CA ASP A 66 -10.35 5.23 -5.40
C ASP A 66 -11.76 4.88 -5.91
N ASN A 67 -12.55 5.90 -6.25
CA ASN A 67 -13.97 5.84 -6.62
C ASN A 67 -14.84 4.96 -5.70
N PRO A 68 -14.96 5.32 -4.42
CA PRO A 68 -15.72 4.51 -3.47
C PRO A 68 -17.22 4.57 -3.73
N HIS A 69 -17.88 3.43 -3.52
CA HIS A 69 -19.34 3.33 -3.46
C HIS A 69 -19.88 4.17 -2.27
N PRO A 70 -21.09 4.75 -2.35
CA PRO A 70 -21.66 5.51 -1.23
C PRO A 70 -21.70 4.74 0.10
N SER A 71 -21.84 3.41 0.04
CA SER A 71 -21.87 2.54 1.23
C SER A 71 -20.51 2.31 1.90
N VAL A 72 -19.38 2.76 1.33
CA VAL A 72 -18.06 2.48 1.94
C VAL A 72 -17.88 3.14 3.29
N GLN A 73 -18.57 4.26 3.56
CA GLN A 73 -18.42 4.95 4.84
C GLN A 73 -18.80 4.02 5.99
N ARG A 74 -19.87 3.23 5.84
CA ARG A 74 -20.28 2.21 6.81
C ARG A 74 -19.16 1.20 7.11
N ASN A 75 -18.39 0.81 6.08
CA ASN A 75 -17.30 -0.13 6.26
C ASN A 75 -16.10 0.52 6.96
N ILE A 76 -15.81 1.80 6.66
CA ILE A 76 -14.75 2.57 7.32
C ILE A 76 -15.13 2.84 8.78
N ASP A 77 -16.40 3.17 9.05
CA ASP A 77 -16.94 3.33 10.40
C ASP A 77 -16.79 2.04 11.20
N ALA A 78 -17.19 0.89 10.64
CA ALA A 78 -16.99 -0.40 11.27
C ALA A 78 -15.52 -0.72 11.51
N TYR A 79 -14.62 -0.35 10.59
CA TYR A 79 -13.18 -0.54 10.78
C TYR A 79 -12.63 0.28 11.96
N ALA A 80 -13.12 1.52 12.13
CA ALA A 80 -12.74 2.38 13.25
C ALA A 80 -13.36 1.94 14.59
N GLN A 81 -14.45 1.17 14.56
CA GLN A 81 -15.16 0.66 15.73
C GLN A 81 -14.65 -0.70 16.24
N LEU A 82 -13.64 -1.30 15.60
CA LEU A 82 -13.02 -2.51 16.12
C LEU A 82 -12.43 -2.23 17.52
N ASP A 83 -12.50 -3.23 18.41
CA ASP A 83 -12.04 -3.08 19.79
C ASP A 83 -10.53 -2.78 19.88
N ASP A 84 -10.04 -2.33 21.04
CA ASP A 84 -8.62 -2.01 21.24
C ASP A 84 -7.68 -3.19 20.98
N ARG A 85 -8.17 -4.43 21.15
CA ARG A 85 -7.40 -5.66 20.90
C ARG A 85 -7.22 -5.90 19.40
N ASP A 86 -8.17 -5.43 18.60
CA ASP A 86 -8.24 -5.49 17.15
C ASP A 86 -8.14 -4.13 16.46
N CYS A 87 -7.66 -3.12 17.20
CA CYS A 87 -7.50 -1.77 16.71
C CYS A 87 -6.37 -1.73 15.68
N ALA A 88 -6.77 -1.84 14.41
CA ALA A 88 -5.86 -1.83 13.27
C ALA A 88 -5.56 -0.42 12.75
N ARG A 89 -5.84 0.62 13.57
CA ARG A 89 -5.62 2.03 13.23
C ARG A 89 -4.16 2.28 12.83
N GLY A 90 -3.96 3.04 11.77
CA GLY A 90 -2.64 3.30 11.18
C GLY A 90 -2.05 2.12 10.41
N MET A 91 -2.71 0.96 10.42
CA MET A 91 -2.29 -0.26 9.74
C MET A 91 -3.20 -0.60 8.56
N GLU A 92 -4.02 0.34 8.10
CA GLU A 92 -5.03 0.16 7.04
C GLU A 92 -4.39 -0.44 5.77
N ARG A 93 -3.26 0.15 5.36
CA ARG A 93 -2.48 -0.29 4.19
C ARG A 93 -1.93 -1.69 4.40
N SER A 94 -1.41 -1.97 5.60
CA SER A 94 -0.79 -3.27 5.88
C SER A 94 -1.83 -4.39 5.94
N VAL A 95 -3.04 -4.11 6.40
CA VAL A 95 -4.16 -5.05 6.50
C VAL A 95 -4.79 -5.31 5.12
N SER A 96 -4.95 -4.27 4.28
CA SER A 96 -5.52 -4.39 2.94
C SER A 96 -4.47 -4.21 1.84
N ALA A 97 -4.03 -5.33 1.25
CA ALA A 97 -3.08 -5.32 0.13
C ALA A 97 -3.60 -4.52 -1.07
N ASN A 98 -4.92 -4.53 -1.31
CA ASN A 98 -5.54 -3.72 -2.36
C ASN A 98 -5.39 -2.22 -2.10
N LEU A 99 -5.62 -1.79 -0.85
CA LEU A 99 -5.45 -0.40 -0.44
C LEU A 99 -4.00 0.03 -0.58
N ASP A 100 -3.05 -0.77 -0.09
CA ASP A 100 -1.63 -0.45 -0.20
C ASP A 100 -1.18 -0.27 -1.65
N GLN A 101 -1.56 -1.22 -2.52
CA GLN A 101 -1.22 -1.15 -3.93
C GLN A 101 -1.81 0.10 -4.60
N LYS A 102 -3.07 0.46 -4.28
CA LYS A 102 -3.71 1.68 -4.81
C LYS A 102 -2.98 2.94 -4.35
N VAL A 103 -2.63 3.04 -3.06
CA VAL A 103 -1.88 4.18 -2.51
C VAL A 103 -0.50 4.31 -3.16
N VAL A 104 0.24 3.20 -3.27
CA VAL A 104 1.57 3.18 -3.89
C VAL A 104 1.51 3.57 -5.37
N ASN A 105 0.54 3.02 -6.11
CA ASN A 105 0.36 3.34 -7.52
C ASN A 105 -0.03 4.81 -7.73
N MET A 106 -0.92 5.35 -6.90
CA MET A 106 -1.33 6.75 -6.96
C MET A 106 -0.14 7.68 -6.64
N LYS A 107 0.66 7.39 -5.60
CA LYS A 107 1.87 8.16 -5.29
C LYS A 107 2.83 8.17 -6.48
N ARG A 108 3.10 7.00 -7.07
CA ARG A 108 3.97 6.88 -8.26
C ARG A 108 3.42 7.67 -9.45
N ARG A 109 2.11 7.59 -9.70
CA ARG A 109 1.44 8.33 -10.77
C ARG A 109 1.56 9.83 -10.55
N CYS A 110 1.23 10.32 -9.35
CA CYS A 110 1.32 11.73 -9.00
C CYS A 110 2.73 12.29 -9.24
N ILE A 111 3.77 11.62 -8.74
CA ILE A 111 5.17 12.02 -8.96
C ILE A 111 5.50 12.08 -10.46
N LYS A 112 5.16 11.03 -11.21
CA LYS A 112 5.43 10.99 -12.66
C LYS A 112 4.70 12.12 -13.41
N THR A 113 3.44 12.38 -13.07
CA THR A 113 2.64 13.44 -13.69
C THR A 113 3.22 14.81 -13.39
N VAL A 114 3.55 15.11 -12.13
CA VAL A 114 4.15 16.40 -11.74
C VAL A 114 5.49 16.61 -12.45
N LEU A 115 6.37 15.61 -12.47
CA LEU A 115 7.66 15.70 -13.17
C LEU A 115 7.49 15.87 -14.68
N SER A 116 6.49 15.22 -15.29
CA SER A 116 6.18 15.37 -16.71
C SER A 116 5.71 16.78 -17.03
N HIS A 117 4.81 17.35 -16.22
CA HIS A 117 4.36 18.74 -16.37
C HIS A 117 5.53 19.71 -16.18
N GLN A 118 6.35 19.52 -15.15
CA GLN A 118 7.52 20.38 -14.91
C GLN A 118 8.48 20.40 -16.11
N ARG A 119 8.75 19.23 -16.72
CA ARG A 119 9.59 19.14 -17.92
C ARG A 119 8.98 19.86 -19.13
N LEU A 120 7.67 19.73 -19.32
CA LEU A 120 6.96 20.42 -20.42
C LEU A 120 7.00 21.94 -20.24
N MET A 121 6.74 22.42 -19.02
CA MET A 121 6.78 23.84 -18.69
C MET A 121 8.17 24.43 -18.90
N LYS A 122 9.22 23.75 -18.42
CA LYS A 122 10.62 24.14 -18.68
C LYS A 122 10.94 24.21 -20.18
N LYS A 123 10.47 23.25 -20.97
CA LYS A 123 10.64 23.26 -22.44
C LYS A 123 9.97 24.47 -23.09
N ASN A 124 8.85 24.92 -22.53
CA ASN A 124 8.08 26.07 -23.03
C ASN A 124 8.54 27.41 -22.42
N GLY A 125 9.62 27.43 -21.63
CA GLY A 125 10.10 28.65 -20.97
C GLY A 125 9.21 29.16 -19.83
N VAL A 126 8.29 28.33 -19.32
CA VAL A 126 7.36 28.68 -18.24
C VAL A 126 7.81 28.00 -16.94
N VAL A 127 7.84 28.74 -15.84
CA VAL A 127 8.02 28.19 -14.49
C VAL A 127 6.89 28.71 -13.63
N ALA A 128 5.83 27.92 -13.46
CA ALA A 128 4.70 28.25 -12.60
C ALA A 128 4.50 27.13 -11.57
N GLU A 129 5.08 27.31 -10.38
CA GLU A 129 4.96 26.35 -9.28
C GLU A 129 3.50 26.12 -8.87
N GLU A 130 2.67 27.16 -9.01
CA GLU A 130 1.24 27.11 -8.73
C GLU A 130 0.50 26.09 -9.61
N GLU A 131 0.85 25.98 -10.89
CA GLU A 131 0.25 24.99 -11.80
C GLU A 131 0.65 23.57 -11.41
N LEU A 132 1.92 23.36 -11.02
CA LEU A 132 2.38 22.06 -10.51
C LEU A 132 1.67 21.69 -9.20
N ALA A 133 1.40 22.67 -8.34
CA ALA A 133 0.61 22.48 -7.13
C ALA A 133 -0.83 22.10 -7.44
N VAL A 134 -1.47 22.71 -8.45
CA VAL A 134 -2.81 22.31 -8.94
C VAL A 134 -2.81 20.86 -9.41
N VAL A 135 -1.84 20.47 -10.25
CA VAL A 135 -1.71 19.09 -10.76
C VAL A 135 -1.52 18.11 -9.59
N SER A 136 -0.62 18.43 -8.64
CA SER A 136 -0.39 17.61 -7.45
C SER A 136 -1.66 17.43 -6.60
N ARG A 137 -2.41 18.52 -6.36
CA ARG A 137 -3.69 18.50 -5.63
C ARG A 137 -4.75 17.66 -6.34
N MET A 138 -4.85 17.76 -7.66
CA MET A 138 -5.79 16.94 -8.44
C MET A 138 -5.45 15.45 -8.33
N GLN A 139 -4.17 15.09 -8.46
CA GLN A 139 -3.73 13.69 -8.40
C GLN A 139 -3.82 13.08 -7.00
N SER A 140 -3.71 13.90 -5.95
CA SER A 140 -3.76 13.44 -4.54
C SER A 140 -5.17 13.45 -3.93
N ARG A 141 -6.20 13.88 -4.67
CA ARG A 141 -7.59 13.97 -4.20
C ARG A 141 -8.13 12.67 -3.57
N PRO A 142 -7.88 11.45 -4.11
CA PRO A 142 -8.35 10.22 -3.48
C PRO A 142 -7.79 10.02 -2.06
N SER A 143 -6.50 10.30 -1.83
CA SER A 143 -5.90 10.24 -0.49
C SER A 143 -6.56 11.21 0.48
N VAL A 144 -6.80 12.45 0.05
CA VAL A 144 -7.46 13.47 0.89
C VAL A 144 -8.87 13.02 1.26
N GLN A 145 -9.62 12.47 0.31
CA GLN A 145 -10.96 11.95 0.58
C GLN A 145 -10.95 10.75 1.52
N PHE A 146 -10.04 9.80 1.32
CA PHE A 146 -9.88 8.65 2.20
C PHE A 146 -9.56 9.09 3.64
N ALA A 147 -8.58 9.99 3.82
CA ALA A 147 -8.22 10.54 5.13
C ALA A 147 -9.41 11.24 5.82
N ARG A 148 -10.20 12.02 5.07
CA ARG A 148 -11.42 12.65 5.61
C ARG A 148 -12.47 11.64 6.06
N ARG A 149 -12.70 10.56 5.30
CA ARG A 149 -13.64 9.50 5.69
C ARG A 149 -13.18 8.77 6.94
N LEU A 150 -11.88 8.54 7.05
CA LEU A 150 -11.27 7.90 8.22
C LEU A 150 -11.41 8.79 9.47
N GLY A 151 -11.16 10.10 9.35
CA GLY A 151 -11.37 11.04 10.47
C GLY A 151 -12.84 11.14 10.90
N LYS A 152 -13.79 11.05 9.97
CA LYS A 152 -15.22 10.95 10.32
C LYS A 152 -15.55 9.66 11.05
N ALA A 153 -14.96 8.54 10.61
CA ALA A 153 -15.14 7.26 11.28
C ALA A 153 -14.58 7.28 12.72
N ASP A 154 -13.48 7.99 12.96
CA ASP A 154 -12.93 8.22 14.31
C ASP A 154 -13.91 8.98 15.20
N GLU A 155 -14.50 10.05 14.68
CA GLU A 155 -15.52 10.82 15.40
C GLU A 155 -16.73 9.94 15.77
N VAL A 156 -17.12 9.02 14.89
CA VAL A 156 -18.23 8.08 15.15
C VAL A 156 -17.83 7.01 16.17
N ALA A 157 -16.61 6.47 16.09
CA ALA A 157 -16.10 5.47 17.03
C ALA A 157 -16.04 6.02 18.46
N LEU A 158 -15.61 7.28 18.62
CA LEU A 158 -15.60 7.96 19.93
C LEU A 158 -16.99 8.10 20.58
N ARG A 159 -18.07 8.12 19.77
CA ARG A 159 -19.45 8.25 20.26
C ARG A 159 -20.14 6.90 20.50
N LYS A 160 -19.62 5.80 19.95
CA LYS A 160 -20.27 4.48 19.95
C LYS A 160 -19.31 3.44 20.49
N ASN A 161 -19.57 2.97 21.71
CA ASN A 161 -18.71 2.01 22.40
C ASN A 161 -19.01 0.53 22.09
N ASP A 162 -19.97 0.23 21.23
CA ASP A 162 -20.29 -1.16 20.88
C ASP A 162 -19.60 -1.60 19.57
N PRO A 163 -18.61 -2.51 19.62
CA PRO A 163 -17.94 -3.03 18.44
C PRO A 163 -18.72 -4.16 17.75
N SER A 164 -19.79 -4.68 18.35
CA SER A 164 -20.56 -5.83 17.83
C SER A 164 -21.04 -5.64 16.39
N PRO A 165 -21.59 -4.47 15.98
CA PRO A 165 -22.02 -4.24 14.60
C PRO A 165 -20.86 -4.31 13.60
N ALA A 166 -19.64 -3.94 14.01
CA ALA A 166 -18.46 -4.03 13.17
C ALA A 166 -18.09 -5.49 12.89
N TYR A 167 -18.07 -6.34 13.91
CA TYR A 167 -17.79 -7.78 13.76
C TYR A 167 -18.84 -8.47 12.88
N GLN A 168 -20.12 -8.16 13.07
CA GLN A 168 -21.20 -8.70 12.23
C GLN A 168 -21.02 -8.31 10.76
N LEU A 169 -20.60 -7.07 10.49
CA LEU A 169 -20.33 -6.61 9.14
C LEU A 169 -19.13 -7.31 8.51
N VAL A 170 -18.05 -7.52 9.26
CA VAL A 170 -16.89 -8.30 8.81
C VAL A 170 -17.32 -9.70 8.39
N GLU A 171 -18.08 -10.39 9.25
CA GLU A 171 -18.55 -11.75 8.97
C GLU A 171 -19.43 -11.80 7.72
N HIS A 172 -20.39 -10.87 7.60
CA HIS A 172 -21.26 -10.77 6.44
C HIS A 172 -20.48 -10.55 5.14
N LEU A 173 -19.54 -9.60 5.12
CA LEU A 173 -18.75 -9.28 3.93
C LEU A 173 -17.78 -10.39 3.54
N ASN A 174 -17.24 -11.13 4.52
CA ASN A 174 -16.41 -12.31 4.25
C ASN A 174 -17.23 -13.43 3.60
N ARG A 175 -18.43 -13.75 4.13
CA ARG A 175 -19.34 -14.72 3.52
C ARG A 175 -19.70 -14.36 2.08
N MET A 176 -19.98 -13.07 1.80
CA MET A 176 -20.22 -12.59 0.44
C MET A 176 -18.99 -12.71 -0.48
N SER A 177 -17.79 -12.56 0.07
CA SER A 177 -16.56 -12.64 -0.71
C SER A 177 -16.22 -14.09 -1.07
N GLU A 178 -16.60 -15.06 -0.23
CA GLU A 178 -16.43 -16.49 -0.49
C GLU A 178 -17.37 -16.99 -1.60
N THR A 179 -18.63 -16.54 -1.61
CA THR A 179 -19.58 -16.92 -2.66
C THR A 179 -19.22 -16.35 -4.03
N GLN A 180 -18.50 -15.23 -4.07
CA GLN A 180 -18.01 -14.61 -5.31
C GLN A 180 -16.69 -15.20 -5.82
N LYS A 181 -15.99 -16.04 -5.05
CA LYS A 181 -14.78 -16.69 -5.58
C LYS A 181 -15.21 -17.69 -6.66
N PRO A 182 -14.78 -17.52 -7.92
CA PRO A 182 -15.08 -18.50 -8.95
C PRO A 182 -14.54 -19.85 -8.49
N ARG A 183 -15.42 -20.87 -8.41
CA ARG A 183 -14.99 -22.23 -8.11
C ARG A 183 -13.87 -22.57 -9.10
N PRO A 184 -12.71 -23.06 -8.64
CA PRO A 184 -11.70 -23.56 -9.56
C PRO A 184 -12.38 -24.59 -10.45
N ALA A 185 -12.36 -24.34 -11.76
CA ALA A 185 -12.87 -25.29 -12.73
C ALA A 185 -12.22 -26.64 -12.39
N LEU A 186 -13.04 -27.64 -12.08
CA LEU A 186 -12.59 -29.01 -11.90
C LEU A 186 -11.90 -29.37 -13.21
N ASN A 187 -10.57 -29.40 -13.21
CA ASN A 187 -9.78 -29.94 -14.30
C ASN A 187 -10.13 -31.43 -14.40
N THR A 188 -11.14 -31.76 -15.18
CA THR A 188 -11.36 -33.10 -15.71
C THR A 188 -10.24 -33.40 -16.70
N ALA A 189 -9.05 -33.67 -16.19
CA ALA A 189 -8.00 -34.37 -16.92
C ALA A 189 -8.34 -35.87 -16.93
N ALA A 190 -9.45 -36.21 -17.58
CA ALA A 190 -9.77 -37.58 -17.94
C ALA A 190 -9.09 -37.88 -19.27
N ALA A 191 -8.14 -38.82 -19.22
CA ALA A 191 -7.84 -39.77 -20.29
C ALA A 191 -7.57 -39.21 -21.70
N SER A 192 -6.31 -38.85 -21.97
CA SER A 192 -5.72 -39.15 -23.27
C SER A 192 -4.36 -39.82 -23.07
N ARG A 193 -4.39 -41.13 -22.77
CA ARG A 193 -3.26 -42.03 -23.02
C ARG A 193 -3.05 -42.12 -24.55
N GLY A 194 -2.42 -41.10 -25.11
CA GLY A 194 -1.94 -41.08 -26.48
C GLY A 194 -0.66 -41.90 -26.58
N ARG A 195 -0.75 -43.05 -27.26
CA ARG A 195 0.37 -43.82 -27.82
C ARG A 195 1.48 -42.91 -28.35
N ARG A 196 2.69 -43.00 -27.78
CA ARG A 196 3.93 -42.59 -28.47
C ARG A 196 4.61 -43.86 -28.97
N GLY A 197 4.43 -44.13 -30.26
CA GLY A 197 5.34 -44.95 -31.05
C GLY A 197 6.26 -44.06 -31.88
N GLY A 198 7.40 -44.62 -32.28
CA GLY A 198 8.08 -44.20 -33.51
C GLY A 198 9.32 -43.33 -33.36
N ALA A 199 10.46 -43.99 -33.44
CA ALA A 199 11.79 -43.50 -33.74
C ALA A 199 11.92 -42.45 -34.87
N ARG A 200 12.92 -41.56 -34.74
CA ARG A 200 14.01 -41.26 -35.70
C ARG A 200 14.80 -40.04 -35.18
N ALA A 201 16.07 -40.19 -34.80
CA ALA A 201 17.26 -40.17 -35.66
C ALA A 201 17.59 -38.77 -36.22
N GLY A 202 18.73 -38.24 -35.76
CA GLY A 202 19.72 -37.68 -36.68
C GLY A 202 19.81 -36.16 -36.82
N ARG A 203 20.98 -35.67 -36.36
CA ARG A 203 21.95 -34.86 -37.11
C ARG A 203 22.23 -33.44 -36.58
N ALA A 204 23.52 -33.28 -36.33
CA ALA A 204 24.26 -32.09 -35.95
C ALA A 204 24.20 -30.95 -36.97
N ALA A 205 24.40 -29.73 -36.49
CA ALA A 205 25.38 -28.81 -37.05
C ALA A 205 25.78 -27.77 -35.99
N ARG A 206 27.08 -27.74 -35.66
CA ARG A 206 27.74 -26.64 -34.93
C ARG A 206 27.85 -25.45 -35.89
N ILE A 207 27.52 -24.27 -35.39
CA ILE A 207 27.78 -22.99 -36.05
C ILE A 207 29.13 -22.50 -35.52
N ALA A 208 30.01 -22.12 -36.46
CA ALA A 208 31.18 -21.28 -36.22
C ALA A 208 30.75 -19.82 -36.37
#